data_AF-A0A958R4Q8-F1
#
_entry.id   AF-A0A958R4Q8-F1
#
_cell.length_a   1.000
_cell.length_b   1.000
_cell.length_c   1.000
_cell.angle_alpha   90.00
_cell.angle_beta   90.00
_cell.angle_gamma   90.00
#
_symmetry.space_group_name_H-M   'P 1'
#
loop_
_entity.id
_entity.type
_entity.pdbx_description
1 polymer ?
#
loop_
_entity_poly.entity_id
_entity_poly.type
_entity_poly.pdbx_seq_one_letter_code
_entity_poly.pdbx_strand_id
1 'polypeptide(L)'
;MLLSFLLGFNKEKKMRNKEKFILIVLINIILTSCGGNLFQLTAKKDTSEAIYQDAKMALDSLDYATAITKILELQTNDNTFYLRCEKVDGVKICPREDLAGAYASRCGLNFVSFVSSLTSSTGSPFLFTMQKFQTISVTPDQCYEAQKVIETFGTSAQRTSDQNLFMAILGLAKMGTYLRADADQDQDGSADAGYSSCDASKISTNDLRQVMSGMGLVLDNLAAVTAVVSGNSSALTDLDTIKSTCGAPCAITDPESTAFNETVTRMLLRSSDQGIEPSSGCTFAGLDCCP
;
A
#
# COMPACT_ATOMS: atom_id res chain seq x y z
N MET A 1 -21.77 31.41 -17.37
CA MET A 1 -22.07 32.39 -16.30
C MET A 1 -21.09 33.57 -16.26
N LEU A 2 -19.79 33.39 -16.56
CA LEU A 2 -18.82 34.51 -16.66
C LEU A 2 -19.07 35.47 -17.84
N LEU A 3 -19.62 34.99 -18.97
CA LEU A 3 -19.88 35.83 -20.14
C LEU A 3 -20.99 36.86 -19.91
N SER A 4 -21.90 36.59 -18.98
CA SER A 4 -23.01 37.49 -18.64
C SER A 4 -22.59 38.60 -17.68
N PHE A 5 -21.52 38.41 -16.91
CA PHE A 5 -21.01 39.42 -15.97
C PHE A 5 -20.14 40.49 -16.66
N LEU A 6 -19.49 40.15 -17.78
CA LEU A 6 -18.65 41.09 -18.54
C LEU A 6 -19.44 42.00 -19.50
N LEU A 7 -20.70 41.67 -19.80
CA LEU A 7 -21.55 42.47 -20.70
C LEU A 7 -22.49 43.44 -19.98
N GLY A 8 -22.39 43.56 -18.65
CA GLY A 8 -23.20 44.44 -17.80
C GLY A 8 -22.84 45.93 -17.84
N PHE A 9 -22.13 46.43 -18.85
CA PHE A 9 -21.88 47.86 -19.02
C PHE A 9 -22.93 48.49 -19.94
N ASN A 10 -24.12 48.69 -19.37
CA ASN A 10 -25.17 49.50 -19.97
C ASN A 10 -24.84 50.99 -19.73
N LYS A 11 -24.02 51.58 -20.60
CA LYS A 11 -24.05 53.01 -20.97
C LYS A 11 -23.20 53.23 -22.20
N GLU A 12 -23.83 53.77 -23.24
CA GLU A 12 -23.28 54.10 -24.55
C GLU A 12 -22.06 55.04 -24.49
N LYS A 13 -20.90 54.54 -24.08
CA LYS A 13 -19.62 55.13 -24.46
C LYS A 13 -19.15 54.40 -25.70
N LYS A 14 -19.25 55.08 -26.84
CA LYS A 14 -18.66 54.67 -28.12
C LYS A 14 -17.14 54.54 -27.91
N MET A 15 -16.72 53.34 -27.48
CA MET A 15 -15.30 53.01 -27.32
C MET A 15 -14.59 53.30 -28.63
N ARG A 16 -13.51 54.08 -28.55
CA ARG A 16 -12.72 54.44 -29.73
C ARG A 16 -12.03 53.17 -30.24
N ASN A 17 -11.84 53.05 -31.56
CA ASN A 17 -11.28 51.83 -32.18
C ASN A 17 -9.95 51.37 -31.54
N LYS A 18 -9.15 52.29 -30.97
CA LYS A 18 -7.94 51.96 -30.20
C LYS A 18 -8.22 51.20 -28.90
N GLU A 19 -9.29 51.53 -28.17
CA GLU A 19 -9.66 50.87 -26.91
C GLU A 19 -10.21 49.46 -27.16
N LYS A 20 -10.97 49.27 -28.26
CA LYS A 20 -11.41 47.94 -28.71
C LYS A 20 -10.24 47.05 -29.12
N PHE A 21 -9.24 47.62 -29.80
CA PHE A 21 -8.05 46.88 -30.22
C PHE A 21 -7.22 46.41 -29.02
N ILE A 22 -7.04 47.26 -28.00
CA ILE A 22 -6.33 46.90 -26.76
C ILE A 22 -7.05 45.77 -26.01
N LEU A 23 -8.38 45.81 -25.92
CA LEU A 23 -9.16 44.76 -25.25
C LEU A 23 -9.05 43.41 -25.99
N ILE A 24 -9.13 43.43 -27.33
CA ILE A 24 -8.98 42.23 -28.16
C ILE A 24 -7.56 41.65 -28.05
N VAL A 25 -6.53 42.49 -27.99
CA VAL A 25 -5.14 42.05 -27.80
C VAL A 25 -4.94 41.43 -26.41
N LEU A 26 -5.49 42.02 -25.35
CA LEU A 26 -5.43 41.46 -23.99
C LEU A 26 -6.14 40.12 -23.88
N ILE A 27 -7.32 39.97 -24.50
CA ILE A 27 -8.07 38.70 -24.50
C ILE A 27 -7.31 37.61 -25.28
N ASN A 28 -6.66 37.96 -26.40
CA ASN A 28 -5.86 37.00 -27.16
C ASN A 28 -4.60 36.56 -26.40
N ILE A 29 -3.93 37.46 -25.66
CA ILE A 29 -2.78 37.10 -24.81
C ILE A 29 -3.20 36.07 -23.73
N ILE A 30 -4.39 36.24 -23.14
CA ILE A 30 -4.94 35.31 -22.14
C ILE A 30 -5.32 33.96 -22.76
N LEU A 31 -5.78 33.94 -24.02
CA LEU A 31 -6.20 32.71 -24.70
C LEU A 31 -5.02 31.94 -25.33
N THR A 32 -3.87 32.58 -25.55
CA THR A 32 -2.67 31.93 -26.14
C THR A 32 -1.72 31.29 -25.12
N SER A 33 -1.93 31.44 -23.81
CA SER A 33 -1.13 30.72 -22.81
C SER A 33 -1.69 29.30 -22.61
N CYS A 34 -1.32 28.39 -23.51
CA CYS A 34 -1.53 26.96 -23.31
C CYS A 34 -0.74 26.51 -22.07
N GLY A 35 -1.43 26.27 -20.95
CA GLY A 35 -0.94 25.42 -19.86
C GLY A 35 -1.23 25.87 -18.42
N GLY A 36 -1.52 27.14 -18.17
CA GLY A 36 -1.75 27.65 -16.81
C GLY A 36 -3.09 28.33 -16.68
N ASN A 37 -4.00 27.80 -15.87
CA ASN A 37 -5.22 28.51 -15.52
C ASN A 37 -4.83 29.75 -14.69
N LEU A 38 -5.28 30.96 -15.07
CA LEU A 38 -4.92 32.23 -14.38
C LEU A 38 -5.17 32.14 -12.86
N PHE A 39 -6.17 31.36 -12.46
CA PHE A 39 -6.52 31.10 -11.07
C PHE A 39 -5.46 30.31 -10.28
N GLN A 40 -4.50 29.61 -10.92
CA GLN A 40 -3.41 28.92 -10.23
C GLN A 40 -2.45 29.88 -9.52
N LEU A 41 -2.33 31.12 -10.01
CA LEU A 41 -1.48 32.15 -9.39
C LEU A 41 -2.15 32.83 -8.19
N THR A 42 -3.48 32.77 -8.11
CA THR A 42 -4.26 33.33 -7.00
C THR A 42 -4.81 32.28 -6.04
N ALA A 43 -4.69 30.99 -6.38
CA ALA A 43 -5.14 29.90 -5.52
C ALA A 43 -4.26 29.82 -4.28
N LYS A 44 -4.89 29.79 -3.10
CA LYS A 44 -4.19 29.43 -1.87
C LYS A 44 -3.74 27.98 -1.96
N LYS A 45 -2.43 27.77 -1.93
CA LYS A 45 -1.80 26.44 -1.95
C LYS A 45 -1.48 25.90 -0.56
N ASP A 46 -1.74 26.71 0.46
CA ASP A 46 -1.41 26.47 1.87
C ASP A 46 -2.60 25.96 2.68
N THR A 47 -3.77 25.71 2.06
CA THR A 47 -4.90 25.09 2.76
C THR A 47 -4.76 23.57 2.80
N SER A 48 -5.34 22.93 3.81
CA SER A 48 -5.35 21.48 3.96
C SER A 48 -5.93 20.78 2.71
N GLU A 49 -6.98 21.35 2.11
CA GLU A 49 -7.55 20.84 0.86
C GLU A 49 -6.59 20.94 -0.33
N ALA A 50 -5.82 22.03 -0.44
CA ALA A 50 -4.86 22.21 -1.52
C ALA A 50 -3.68 21.23 -1.37
N ILE A 51 -3.14 21.09 -0.16
CA ILE A 51 -2.08 20.13 0.14
C ILE A 51 -2.56 18.69 -0.13
N TYR A 52 -3.78 18.36 0.28
CA TYR A 52 -4.35 17.04 0.01
C TYR A 52 -4.59 16.80 -1.48
N GLN A 53 -5.05 17.81 -2.22
CA GLN A 53 -5.20 17.71 -3.67
C GLN A 53 -3.85 17.47 -4.36
N ASP A 54 -2.79 18.15 -3.93
CA ASP A 54 -1.43 17.91 -4.42
C ASP A 54 -0.98 16.47 -4.10
N ALA A 55 -1.32 15.95 -2.91
CA ALA A 55 -1.07 14.56 -2.56
C ALA A 55 -1.83 13.58 -3.48
N LYS A 56 -3.10 13.85 -3.80
CA LYS A 56 -3.89 13.03 -4.75
C LYS A 56 -3.26 13.05 -6.14
N MET A 57 -2.83 14.21 -6.63
CA MET A 57 -2.13 14.31 -7.92
C MET A 57 -0.82 13.51 -7.92
N ALA A 58 -0.08 13.51 -6.80
CA ALA A 58 1.11 12.69 -6.65
C ALA A 58 0.78 11.19 -6.65
N LEU A 59 -0.29 10.76 -5.97
CA LEU A 59 -0.77 9.37 -6.03
C LEU A 59 -1.17 8.94 -7.44
N ASP A 60 -1.91 9.79 -8.17
CA ASP A 60 -2.39 9.52 -9.53
C ASP A 60 -1.22 9.46 -10.54
N SER A 61 -0.14 10.18 -10.26
CA SER A 61 1.11 10.13 -11.05
C SER A 61 2.10 9.07 -10.57
N LEU A 62 1.71 8.24 -9.59
CA LEU A 62 2.53 7.20 -8.97
C LEU A 62 3.80 7.73 -8.26
N ASP A 63 3.86 9.04 -7.99
CA ASP A 63 4.91 9.65 -7.16
C ASP A 63 4.57 9.51 -5.67
N TYR A 64 4.72 8.29 -5.18
CA TYR A 64 4.37 7.95 -3.81
C TYR A 64 5.24 8.67 -2.77
N ALA A 65 6.47 9.05 -3.11
CA ALA A 65 7.35 9.79 -2.19
C ALA A 65 6.82 11.21 -1.94
N THR A 66 6.40 11.90 -3.01
CA THR A 66 5.74 13.20 -2.90
C THR A 66 4.39 13.08 -2.18
N ALA A 67 3.59 12.06 -2.50
CA ALA A 67 2.31 11.82 -1.84
C ALA A 67 2.47 11.64 -0.32
N ILE A 68 3.41 10.81 0.13
CA ILE A 68 3.72 10.61 1.56
C ILE A 68 4.11 11.93 2.22
N THR A 69 5.03 12.68 1.60
CA THR A 69 5.49 13.97 2.13
C THR A 69 4.31 14.93 2.34
N LYS A 70 3.42 15.04 1.36
CA LYS A 70 2.26 15.93 1.42
C LYS A 70 1.22 15.49 2.46
N ILE A 71 0.99 14.19 2.64
CA ILE A 71 0.04 13.72 3.66
C ILE A 71 0.62 13.84 5.07
N LEU A 72 1.92 13.63 5.26
CA LEU A 72 2.59 13.89 6.55
C LEU A 72 2.62 15.39 6.89
N GLU A 73 2.72 16.26 5.88
CA GLU A 73 2.53 17.69 6.04
C GLU A 73 1.13 18.02 6.60
N LEU A 74 0.07 17.37 6.09
CA LEU A 74 -1.28 17.49 6.65
C LEU A 74 -1.37 17.01 8.10
N GLN A 75 -0.78 15.85 8.40
CA GLN A 75 -0.77 15.32 9.76
C GLN A 75 -0.16 16.32 10.76
N THR A 76 0.89 17.02 10.33
CA THR A 76 1.60 18.00 11.16
C THR A 76 0.83 19.33 11.26
N ASN A 77 0.29 19.82 10.14
CA ASN A 77 -0.30 21.16 10.06
C ASN A 77 -1.77 21.21 10.47
N ASP A 78 -2.53 20.13 10.21
CA ASP A 78 -3.96 20.02 10.46
C ASP A 78 -4.36 18.57 10.72
N ASN A 79 -4.10 18.12 11.95
CA ASN A 79 -4.42 16.75 12.36
C ASN A 79 -5.94 16.45 12.28
N THR A 80 -6.81 17.46 12.38
CA THR A 80 -8.26 17.26 12.23
C THR A 80 -8.62 16.90 10.80
N PHE A 81 -8.02 17.57 9.80
CA PHE A 81 -8.18 17.20 8.41
C PHE A 81 -7.55 15.84 8.10
N TYR A 82 -6.35 15.56 8.62
CA TYR A 82 -5.69 14.26 8.45
C TYR A 82 -6.54 13.08 8.95
N LEU A 83 -7.23 13.25 10.08
CA LEU A 83 -8.09 12.21 10.67
C LEU A 83 -9.44 12.03 9.95
N ARG A 84 -9.82 12.97 9.07
CA ARG A 84 -11.08 12.92 8.31
C ARG A 84 -11.13 11.66 7.44
N CYS A 85 -12.29 11.02 7.42
CA CYS A 85 -12.56 9.89 6.54
C CYS A 85 -14.06 9.89 6.18
N GLU A 86 -14.41 10.63 5.13
CA GLU A 86 -15.81 10.81 4.73
C GLU A 86 -15.93 10.93 3.20
N LYS A 87 -17.15 10.78 2.67
CA LYS A 87 -17.44 11.05 1.27
C LYS A 87 -17.98 12.46 1.13
N VAL A 88 -17.29 13.30 0.35
CA VAL A 88 -17.73 14.65 -0.03
C VAL A 88 -17.96 14.64 -1.54
N ASP A 89 -19.19 14.93 -1.98
CA ASP A 89 -19.57 14.96 -3.40
C ASP A 89 -19.20 13.69 -4.19
N GLY A 90 -19.28 12.52 -3.52
CA GLY A 90 -18.95 11.22 -4.11
C GLY A 90 -17.46 10.87 -4.08
N VAL A 91 -16.59 11.79 -3.69
CA VAL A 91 -15.14 11.58 -3.53
C VAL A 91 -14.86 11.21 -2.07
N LYS A 92 -14.18 10.08 -1.85
CA LYS A 92 -13.71 9.70 -0.51
C LYS A 92 -12.49 10.55 -0.16
N ILE A 93 -12.60 11.33 0.91
CA ILE A 93 -11.50 12.08 1.51
C ILE A 93 -11.09 11.31 2.74
N CYS A 94 -9.95 10.62 2.67
CA CYS A 94 -9.42 9.84 3.79
C CYS A 94 -7.88 9.82 3.76
N PRO A 95 -7.21 10.91 4.20
CA PRO A 95 -5.76 11.06 4.06
C PRO A 95 -4.96 9.91 4.69
N ARG A 96 -5.44 9.35 5.81
CA ARG A 96 -4.81 8.18 6.45
C ARG A 96 -4.79 6.93 5.58
N GLU A 97 -5.91 6.61 4.93
CA GLU A 97 -5.95 5.46 4.02
C GLU A 97 -5.08 5.70 2.79
N ASP A 98 -5.07 6.92 2.26
CA ASP A 98 -4.20 7.31 1.16
C ASP A 98 -2.71 7.23 1.53
N LEU A 99 -2.35 7.59 2.76
CA LEU A 99 -0.98 7.45 3.29
C LEU A 99 -0.57 5.98 3.39
N ALA A 100 -1.45 5.14 3.94
CA ALA A 100 -1.21 3.70 3.99
C ALA A 100 -1.06 3.10 2.59
N GLY A 101 -1.91 3.50 1.64
CA GLY A 101 -1.82 3.08 0.24
C GLY A 101 -0.52 3.52 -0.43
N ALA A 102 -0.05 4.75 -0.17
CA ALA A 102 1.22 5.24 -0.68
C ALA A 102 2.40 4.43 -0.14
N TYR A 103 2.43 4.16 1.16
CA TYR A 103 3.45 3.32 1.78
C TYR A 103 3.43 1.89 1.23
N ALA A 104 2.25 1.28 1.12
CA ALA A 104 2.12 -0.06 0.56
C ALA A 104 2.59 -0.11 -0.90
N SER A 105 2.28 0.91 -1.70
CA SER A 105 2.74 1.01 -3.09
C SER A 105 4.26 1.14 -3.19
N ARG A 106 4.91 1.89 -2.27
CA ARG A 106 6.38 1.91 -2.17
C ARG A 106 7.00 0.59 -1.70
N CYS A 107 6.25 -0.20 -0.96
CA CYS A 107 6.64 -1.57 -0.66
C CYS A 107 6.56 -2.48 -1.90
N GLY A 108 5.99 -2.02 -3.01
CA GLY A 108 5.84 -2.77 -4.26
C GLY A 108 4.41 -3.29 -4.49
N LEU A 109 3.47 -3.04 -3.58
CA LEU A 109 2.09 -3.49 -3.74
C LEU A 109 1.38 -2.68 -4.83
N ASN A 110 1.05 -3.33 -5.94
CA ASN A 110 0.00 -2.89 -6.84
C ASN A 110 -1.26 -3.72 -6.57
N PHE A 111 -2.29 -3.11 -5.97
CA PHE A 111 -3.50 -3.82 -5.55
C PHE A 111 -4.16 -4.61 -6.69
N VAL A 112 -4.30 -4.00 -7.89
CA VAL A 112 -4.98 -4.63 -9.02
C VAL A 112 -4.19 -5.83 -9.52
N SER A 113 -2.88 -5.67 -9.73
CA SER A 113 -2.00 -6.75 -10.18
C SER A 113 -1.92 -7.87 -9.14
N PHE A 114 -1.89 -7.53 -7.86
CA PHE A 114 -1.78 -8.48 -6.77
C PHE A 114 -3.06 -9.32 -6.63
N VAL A 115 -4.24 -8.67 -6.58
CA VAL A 115 -5.53 -9.37 -6.50
C VAL A 115 -5.76 -10.24 -7.73
N SER A 116 -5.41 -9.77 -8.94
CA SER A 116 -5.46 -10.58 -10.15
C SER A 116 -4.54 -11.81 -10.08
N SER A 117 -3.47 -11.75 -9.28
CA SER A 117 -2.53 -12.85 -9.14
C SER A 117 -2.99 -13.91 -8.14
N LEU A 118 -3.89 -13.58 -7.21
CA LEU A 118 -4.46 -14.52 -6.23
C LEU A 118 -5.35 -15.60 -6.86
N THR A 119 -5.86 -15.37 -8.07
CA THR A 119 -6.71 -16.30 -8.81
C THR A 119 -5.94 -17.38 -9.58
N SER A 120 -4.61 -17.32 -9.60
CA SER A 120 -3.72 -18.22 -10.36
C SER A 120 -2.58 -18.80 -9.51
N SER A 121 -2.79 -18.96 -8.20
CA SER A 121 -1.76 -19.44 -7.28
C SER A 121 -1.37 -20.90 -7.54
N THR A 122 -0.08 -21.15 -7.73
CA THR A 122 0.53 -22.48 -7.73
C THR A 122 1.73 -22.46 -6.78
N GLY A 123 1.96 -23.56 -6.07
CA GLY A 123 3.03 -23.64 -5.07
C GLY A 123 2.57 -23.23 -3.67
N SER A 124 3.53 -23.20 -2.75
CA SER A 124 3.27 -22.89 -1.34
C SER A 124 2.92 -21.41 -1.11
N PRO A 125 2.25 -21.04 -0.01
CA PRO A 125 1.85 -19.65 0.24
C PRO A 125 3.02 -18.65 0.30
N PHE A 126 4.14 -19.02 0.94
CA PHE A 126 5.30 -18.14 1.03
C PHE A 126 5.97 -17.97 -0.34
N LEU A 127 6.10 -19.06 -1.12
CA LEU A 127 6.69 -18.99 -2.47
C LEU A 127 5.80 -18.18 -3.41
N PHE A 128 4.49 -18.42 -3.36
CA PHE A 128 3.51 -17.68 -4.14
C PHE A 128 3.62 -16.17 -3.90
N THR A 129 3.68 -15.73 -2.64
CA THR A 129 3.75 -14.30 -2.31
C THR A 129 5.08 -13.69 -2.75
N MET A 130 6.21 -14.37 -2.53
CA MET A 130 7.54 -13.93 -3.00
C MET A 130 7.56 -13.72 -4.52
N GLN A 131 7.04 -14.69 -5.28
CA GLN A 131 6.98 -14.65 -6.74
C GLN A 131 6.21 -13.45 -7.31
N LYS A 132 5.30 -12.83 -6.55
CA LYS A 132 4.57 -11.65 -7.03
C LYS A 132 5.39 -10.37 -7.05
N PHE A 133 6.56 -10.39 -6.42
CA PHE A 133 7.47 -9.25 -6.38
C PHE A 133 8.72 -9.44 -7.26
N GLN A 134 8.71 -10.46 -8.13
CA GLN A 134 9.68 -10.60 -9.21
C GLN A 134 9.73 -9.33 -10.04
N THR A 135 10.93 -8.85 -10.37
CA THR A 135 11.16 -7.65 -11.20
C THR A 135 10.57 -6.33 -10.67
N ILE A 136 9.92 -6.34 -9.50
CA ILE A 136 9.39 -5.15 -8.84
C ILE A 136 10.45 -4.62 -7.89
N SER A 137 10.68 -3.31 -7.93
CA SER A 137 11.47 -2.62 -6.91
C SER A 137 10.68 -2.59 -5.61
N VAL A 138 11.20 -3.22 -4.57
CA VAL A 138 10.56 -3.29 -3.25
C VAL A 138 11.33 -2.45 -2.23
N THR A 139 10.62 -1.85 -1.28
CA THR A 139 11.20 -1.24 -0.07
C THR A 139 10.48 -1.83 1.15
N PRO A 140 10.94 -2.99 1.68
CA PRO A 140 10.19 -3.78 2.66
C PRO A 140 9.74 -3.01 3.91
N ASP A 141 10.56 -2.06 4.41
CA ASP A 141 10.22 -1.20 5.55
C ASP A 141 8.92 -0.42 5.35
N GLN A 142 8.60 -0.05 4.10
CA GLN A 142 7.38 0.72 3.80
C GLN A 142 6.11 -0.13 4.01
N CYS A 143 6.19 -1.46 3.96
CA CYS A 143 5.05 -2.31 4.34
C CYS A 143 4.71 -2.15 5.83
N TYR A 144 5.71 -2.01 6.69
CA TYR A 144 5.49 -1.80 8.12
C TYR A 144 4.93 -0.40 8.41
N GLU A 145 5.40 0.63 7.69
CA GLU A 145 4.79 1.96 7.78
C GLU A 145 3.31 1.96 7.37
N ALA A 146 2.96 1.26 6.28
CA ALA A 146 1.57 1.11 5.87
C ALA A 146 0.72 0.42 6.94
N GLN A 147 1.24 -0.64 7.56
CA GLN A 147 0.58 -1.36 8.64
C GLN A 147 0.28 -0.43 9.82
N LYS A 148 1.31 0.28 10.31
CA LYS A 148 1.17 1.19 11.45
C LYS A 148 0.09 2.24 11.21
N VAL A 149 0.00 2.78 9.99
CA VAL A 149 -1.02 3.77 9.63
C VAL A 149 -2.43 3.17 9.73
N ILE A 150 -2.66 1.96 9.21
CA ILE A 150 -3.99 1.34 9.28
C ILE A 150 -4.36 0.89 10.70
N GLU A 151 -3.38 0.45 11.48
CA GLU A 151 -3.61 0.11 12.90
C GLU A 151 -4.05 1.32 13.73
N THR A 152 -3.84 2.56 13.26
CA THR A 152 -4.41 3.76 13.90
C THR A 152 -5.95 3.83 13.83
N PHE A 153 -6.59 3.02 12.98
CA PHE A 153 -8.06 2.89 12.96
C PHE A 153 -8.59 1.92 14.02
N GLY A 154 -7.71 1.19 14.71
CA GLY A 154 -8.05 0.24 15.76
C GLY A 154 -7.80 -1.21 15.35
N THR A 155 -8.40 -2.13 16.11
CA THR A 155 -8.30 -3.58 15.89
C THR A 155 -9.10 -4.02 14.67
N SER A 156 -8.91 -5.26 14.21
CA SER A 156 -9.69 -5.85 13.11
C SER A 156 -11.21 -5.74 13.30
N ALA A 157 -11.69 -5.81 14.54
CA ALA A 157 -13.11 -5.65 14.88
C ALA A 157 -13.63 -4.20 14.76
N GLN A 158 -12.74 -3.21 14.81
CA GLN A 158 -13.07 -1.77 14.76
C GLN A 158 -12.93 -1.19 13.35
N ARG A 159 -12.04 -1.77 12.55
CA ARG A 159 -11.79 -1.39 11.16
C ARG A 159 -12.97 -1.73 10.25
N THR A 160 -13.11 -0.97 9.17
CA THR A 160 -14.09 -1.29 8.11
C THR A 160 -13.68 -2.53 7.32
N SER A 161 -14.62 -3.14 6.59
CA SER A 161 -14.32 -4.29 5.72
C SER A 161 -13.22 -3.97 4.70
N ASP A 162 -13.22 -2.77 4.12
CA ASP A 162 -12.21 -2.33 3.15
C ASP A 162 -10.82 -2.20 3.80
N GLN A 163 -10.76 -1.68 5.04
CA GLN A 163 -9.52 -1.54 5.79
C GLN A 163 -8.95 -2.92 6.19
N ASN A 164 -9.82 -3.85 6.59
CA ASN A 164 -9.40 -5.23 6.88
C ASN A 164 -8.93 -5.95 5.61
N LEU A 165 -9.62 -5.77 4.47
CA LEU A 165 -9.18 -6.30 3.18
C LEU A 165 -7.80 -5.76 2.80
N PHE A 166 -7.60 -4.44 2.93
CA PHE A 166 -6.31 -3.82 2.68
C PHE A 166 -5.22 -4.41 3.59
N MET A 167 -5.49 -4.60 4.88
CA MET A 167 -4.52 -5.19 5.81
C MET A 167 -4.14 -6.62 5.48
N ALA A 168 -5.10 -7.42 5.02
CA ALA A 168 -4.80 -8.77 4.58
C ALA A 168 -3.91 -8.78 3.33
N ILE A 169 -4.23 -7.95 2.33
CA ILE A 169 -3.42 -7.85 1.11
C ILE A 169 -2.03 -7.28 1.41
N LEU A 170 -1.96 -6.30 2.31
CA LEU A 170 -0.69 -5.77 2.81
C LEU A 170 0.11 -6.86 3.54
N GLY A 171 -0.54 -7.73 4.31
CA GLY A 171 0.11 -8.88 4.96
C GLY A 171 0.76 -9.84 3.96
N LEU A 172 0.06 -10.15 2.86
CA LEU A 172 0.61 -10.95 1.76
C LEU A 172 1.79 -10.23 1.07
N ALA A 173 1.65 -8.93 0.82
CA ALA A 173 2.72 -8.12 0.24
C ALA A 173 3.94 -8.06 1.14
N LYS A 174 3.72 -7.91 2.45
CA LYS A 174 4.77 -7.91 3.46
C LYS A 174 5.54 -9.22 3.47
N MET A 175 4.86 -10.37 3.45
CA MET A 175 5.54 -11.66 3.30
C MET A 175 6.39 -11.71 2.04
N GLY A 176 5.80 -11.39 0.88
CA GLY A 176 6.49 -11.50 -0.40
C GLY A 176 7.68 -10.56 -0.55
N THR A 177 7.57 -9.32 -0.07
CA THR A 177 8.60 -8.28 -0.25
C THR A 177 9.85 -8.52 0.59
N TYR A 178 9.68 -8.93 1.85
CA TYR A 178 10.81 -9.32 2.71
C TYR A 178 11.47 -10.61 2.20
N LEU A 179 10.68 -11.65 1.87
CA LEU A 179 11.24 -12.88 1.32
C LEU A 179 11.96 -12.63 -0.02
N ARG A 180 11.41 -11.78 -0.89
CA ARG A 180 12.07 -11.41 -2.13
C ARG A 180 13.40 -10.70 -1.84
N ALA A 181 13.44 -9.75 -0.90
CA ALA A 181 14.65 -9.01 -0.60
C ALA A 181 15.80 -9.90 -0.07
N ASP A 182 15.46 -10.94 0.69
CA ASP A 182 16.45 -11.80 1.35
C ASP A 182 16.76 -13.10 0.60
N ALA A 183 15.75 -13.70 -0.03
CA ALA A 183 15.83 -15.02 -0.63
C ALA A 183 15.90 -15.02 -2.16
N ASP A 184 15.44 -13.98 -2.85
CA ASP A 184 15.35 -13.89 -4.32
C ASP A 184 16.01 -12.59 -4.79
N GLN A 185 17.33 -12.50 -4.61
CA GLN A 185 18.09 -11.29 -4.91
C GLN A 185 18.29 -11.10 -6.41
N ASP A 186 18.31 -12.18 -7.18
CA ASP A 186 18.38 -12.15 -8.64
C ASP A 186 17.01 -11.91 -9.33
N GLN A 187 15.91 -11.99 -8.57
CA GLN A 187 14.55 -11.63 -8.95
C GLN A 187 13.91 -12.58 -9.96
N ASP A 188 14.32 -13.85 -9.96
CA ASP A 188 13.82 -14.89 -10.85
C ASP A 188 12.55 -15.59 -10.32
N GLY A 189 12.17 -15.33 -9.07
CA GLY A 189 11.00 -15.93 -8.44
C GLY A 189 11.24 -17.21 -7.67
N SER A 190 12.50 -17.59 -7.52
CA SER A 190 12.94 -18.75 -6.77
C SER A 190 13.86 -18.28 -5.66
N ALA A 191 14.02 -19.11 -4.63
CA ALA A 191 15.06 -18.84 -3.66
C ALA A 191 16.44 -19.06 -4.33
N ASP A 192 17.33 -18.08 -4.18
CA ASP A 192 18.68 -18.09 -4.70
C ASP A 192 19.46 -19.33 -4.25
N ALA A 193 20.37 -19.80 -5.10
CA ALA A 193 21.25 -20.90 -4.75
C ALA A 193 22.06 -20.58 -3.48
N GLY A 194 21.90 -21.42 -2.45
CA GLY A 194 22.57 -21.25 -1.16
C GLY A 194 21.84 -20.33 -0.17
N TYR A 195 20.63 -19.85 -0.51
CA TYR A 195 19.71 -19.34 0.50
C TYR A 195 19.34 -20.46 1.49
N SER A 196 19.20 -20.10 2.76
CA SER A 196 18.64 -20.97 3.78
C SER A 196 17.96 -20.13 4.85
N SER A 197 16.68 -20.40 5.12
CA SER A 197 15.97 -19.76 6.23
C SER A 197 16.52 -20.16 7.59
N CYS A 198 17.35 -21.20 7.70
CA CYS A 198 18.04 -21.54 8.95
C CYS A 198 19.29 -20.68 9.20
N ASP A 199 19.79 -19.97 8.17
CA ASP A 199 20.99 -19.13 8.26
C ASP A 199 20.60 -17.67 8.55
N ALA A 200 20.95 -17.19 9.74
CA ALA A 200 20.66 -15.82 10.17
C ALA A 200 21.39 -14.75 9.34
N SER A 201 22.41 -15.13 8.56
CA SER A 201 23.08 -14.23 7.61
C SER A 201 22.34 -14.10 6.27
N LYS A 202 21.41 -15.02 5.99
CA LYS A 202 20.57 -15.02 4.77
C LYS A 202 19.23 -14.34 4.98
N ILE A 203 18.66 -14.48 6.18
CA ILE A 203 17.46 -13.75 6.59
C ILE A 203 17.57 -13.38 8.07
N SER A 204 17.47 -12.08 8.35
CA SER A 204 17.61 -11.57 9.71
C SER A 204 16.40 -11.93 10.58
N THR A 205 16.59 -11.96 11.90
CA THR A 205 15.47 -12.15 12.83
C THR A 205 14.40 -11.05 12.68
N ASN A 206 14.81 -9.83 12.33
CA ASN A 206 13.88 -8.73 12.10
C ASN A 206 13.02 -8.99 10.87
N ASP A 207 13.60 -9.46 9.77
CA ASP A 207 12.85 -9.75 8.55
C ASP A 207 11.91 -10.94 8.76
N LEU A 208 12.35 -11.96 9.50
CA LEU A 208 11.47 -13.06 9.92
C LEU A 208 10.26 -12.58 10.73
N ARG A 209 10.45 -11.64 11.65
CA ARG A 209 9.34 -11.01 12.40
C ARG A 209 8.37 -10.33 11.46
N GLN A 210 8.87 -9.66 10.43
CA GLN A 210 8.03 -8.95 9.45
C GLN A 210 7.24 -9.94 8.57
N VAL A 211 7.88 -11.01 8.08
CA VAL A 211 7.22 -12.09 7.33
C VAL A 211 6.13 -12.74 8.20
N MET A 212 6.47 -13.09 9.43
CA MET A 212 5.53 -13.72 10.36
C MET A 212 4.36 -12.81 10.71
N SER A 213 4.64 -11.52 10.94
CA SER A 213 3.61 -10.52 11.17
C SER A 213 2.69 -10.37 9.96
N GLY A 214 3.24 -10.45 8.75
CA GLY A 214 2.49 -10.40 7.51
C GLY A 214 1.47 -11.54 7.43
N MET A 215 1.89 -12.76 7.76
CA MET A 215 0.99 -13.91 7.85
C MET A 215 -0.11 -13.69 8.89
N GLY A 216 0.23 -13.25 10.11
CA GLY A 216 -0.77 -12.99 11.14
C GLY A 216 -1.78 -11.92 10.71
N LEU A 217 -1.35 -10.88 9.97
CA LEU A 217 -2.26 -9.89 9.39
C LEU A 217 -3.24 -10.51 8.41
N VAL A 218 -2.79 -11.43 7.54
CA VAL A 218 -3.69 -12.16 6.62
C VAL A 218 -4.72 -12.95 7.42
N LEU A 219 -4.28 -13.69 8.44
CA LEU A 219 -5.14 -14.57 9.23
C LEU A 219 -6.14 -13.83 10.11
N ASP A 220 -5.74 -12.71 10.71
CA ASP A 220 -6.60 -11.83 11.50
C ASP A 220 -7.66 -11.15 10.62
N ASN A 221 -7.37 -10.96 9.33
CA ASN A 221 -8.24 -10.27 8.38
C ASN A 221 -8.83 -11.19 7.30
N LEU A 222 -8.69 -12.51 7.46
CA LEU A 222 -9.04 -13.51 6.45
C LEU A 222 -10.53 -13.46 6.07
N ALA A 223 -11.41 -13.18 7.03
CA ALA A 223 -12.84 -13.03 6.79
C ALA A 223 -13.18 -11.89 5.80
N ALA A 224 -12.33 -10.86 5.71
CA ALA A 224 -12.49 -9.78 4.73
C ALA A 224 -12.00 -10.20 3.34
N VAL A 225 -10.99 -11.08 3.27
CA VAL A 225 -10.44 -11.60 1.99
C VAL A 225 -11.41 -12.57 1.33
N THR A 226 -11.96 -13.53 2.08
CA THR A 226 -12.84 -14.57 1.52
C THR A 226 -14.12 -14.00 0.93
N ALA A 227 -14.62 -12.88 1.46
CA ALA A 227 -15.78 -12.18 0.91
C ALA A 227 -15.51 -11.55 -0.48
N VAL A 228 -14.26 -11.21 -0.79
CA VAL A 228 -13.86 -10.50 -2.02
C VAL A 228 -13.20 -11.44 -3.03
N VAL A 229 -12.42 -12.41 -2.54
CA VAL A 229 -11.75 -13.46 -3.32
C VAL A 229 -12.63 -14.71 -3.28
N SER A 230 -13.84 -14.61 -3.85
CA SER A 230 -14.79 -15.74 -3.95
C SER A 230 -14.36 -16.82 -4.96
N GLY A 231 -13.22 -16.63 -5.62
CA GLY A 231 -12.55 -17.64 -6.43
C GLY A 231 -11.56 -18.43 -5.58
N ASN A 232 -11.93 -19.66 -5.25
CA ASN A 232 -11.16 -20.73 -4.61
C ASN A 232 -9.61 -20.60 -4.70
N SER A 233 -9.00 -19.72 -3.90
CA SER A 233 -7.56 -19.49 -3.92
C SER A 233 -6.92 -20.51 -2.99
N SER A 234 -6.22 -21.49 -3.55
CA SER A 234 -5.52 -22.54 -2.79
C SER A 234 -4.59 -21.93 -1.74
N ALA A 235 -3.91 -20.84 -2.06
CA ALA A 235 -3.04 -20.13 -1.14
C ALA A 235 -3.75 -19.63 0.14
N LEU A 236 -5.02 -19.22 0.06
CA LEU A 236 -5.78 -18.78 1.24
C LEU A 236 -6.23 -19.96 2.10
N THR A 237 -6.58 -21.09 1.49
CA THR A 237 -6.90 -22.34 2.19
C THR A 237 -5.66 -22.92 2.89
N ASP A 238 -4.51 -22.84 2.23
CA ASP A 238 -3.23 -23.31 2.79
C ASP A 238 -2.79 -22.43 3.97
N LEU A 239 -3.00 -21.12 3.92
CA LEU A 239 -2.78 -20.22 5.07
C LEU A 239 -3.67 -20.54 6.28
N ASP A 240 -4.95 -20.86 6.07
CA ASP A 240 -5.83 -21.30 7.16
C ASP A 240 -5.38 -22.66 7.74
N THR A 241 -4.84 -23.53 6.88
CA THR A 241 -4.22 -24.80 7.30
C THR A 241 -2.96 -24.57 8.15
N ILE A 242 -2.10 -23.62 7.76
CA ILE A 242 -0.93 -23.21 8.56
C ILE A 242 -1.38 -22.72 9.93
N LYS A 243 -2.42 -21.89 10.01
CA LYS A 243 -2.97 -21.41 11.29
C LYS A 243 -3.37 -22.57 12.20
N SER A 244 -4.04 -23.58 11.65
CA SER A 244 -4.48 -24.75 12.41
C SER A 244 -3.31 -25.60 12.93
N THR A 245 -2.20 -25.62 12.20
CA THR A 245 -1.00 -26.43 12.50
C THR A 245 -0.07 -25.74 13.49
N CYS A 246 0.20 -24.46 13.29
CA CYS A 246 1.21 -23.70 14.01
C CYS A 246 0.62 -22.89 15.18
N GLY A 247 -0.70 -22.72 15.26
CA GLY A 247 -1.39 -22.17 16.43
C GLY A 247 -1.06 -20.70 16.69
N ALA A 248 -0.91 -20.34 17.97
CA ALA A 248 -0.71 -18.95 18.42
C ALA A 248 0.54 -18.26 17.81
N PRO A 249 1.69 -18.93 17.64
CA PRO A 249 2.84 -18.37 16.91
C PRO A 249 2.50 -17.87 15.50
N CYS A 250 1.54 -18.48 14.82
CA CYS A 250 1.10 -18.11 13.47
C CYS A 250 0.15 -16.92 13.40
N ALA A 251 -0.41 -16.47 14.53
CA ALA A 251 -1.37 -15.37 14.60
C ALA A 251 -0.75 -14.03 15.04
N ILE A 252 0.58 -13.91 15.02
CA ILE A 252 1.28 -12.70 15.45
C ILE A 252 1.09 -11.62 14.40
N THR A 253 0.53 -10.47 14.78
CA THR A 253 0.36 -9.29 13.90
C THR A 253 1.39 -8.20 14.18
N ASP A 254 1.93 -8.15 15.40
CA ASP A 254 2.97 -7.22 15.82
C ASP A 254 4.36 -7.86 15.65
N PRO A 255 5.23 -7.34 14.76
CA PRO A 255 6.58 -7.88 14.59
C PRO A 255 7.42 -7.81 15.87
N GLU A 256 7.13 -6.90 16.80
CA GLU A 256 7.86 -6.75 18.07
C GLU A 256 7.33 -7.68 19.18
N SER A 257 6.33 -8.51 18.88
CA SER A 257 5.73 -9.41 19.87
C SER A 257 6.77 -10.34 20.53
N THR A 258 6.68 -10.45 21.85
CA THR A 258 7.48 -11.41 22.64
C THR A 258 7.03 -12.84 22.43
N ALA A 259 5.84 -13.06 21.84
CA ALA A 259 5.35 -14.38 21.47
C ALA A 259 5.99 -14.91 20.18
N PHE A 260 6.78 -14.09 19.48
CA PHE A 260 7.49 -14.50 18.27
C PHE A 260 8.46 -15.65 18.57
N ASN A 261 8.32 -16.72 17.79
CA ASN A 261 9.17 -17.89 17.86
C ASN A 261 9.93 -18.03 16.55
N GLU A 262 11.19 -17.56 16.56
CA GLU A 262 12.08 -17.58 15.40
C GLU A 262 12.23 -18.99 14.81
N THR A 263 12.37 -20.00 15.67
CA THR A 263 12.53 -21.40 15.25
C THR A 263 11.34 -21.88 14.43
N VAL A 264 10.12 -21.59 14.88
CA VAL A 264 8.89 -21.97 14.15
C VAL A 264 8.83 -21.27 12.80
N THR A 265 9.13 -19.96 12.74
CA THR A 265 9.12 -19.22 11.46
C THR A 265 10.15 -19.77 10.47
N ARG A 266 11.39 -20.05 10.92
CA ARG A 266 12.42 -20.64 10.05
C ARG A 266 12.00 -22.02 9.53
N MET A 267 11.41 -22.86 10.37
CA MET A 267 10.90 -24.17 9.93
C MET A 267 9.76 -24.05 8.90
N LEU A 268 8.84 -23.10 9.10
CA LEU A 268 7.75 -22.85 8.14
C LEU A 268 8.28 -22.43 6.78
N LEU A 269 9.26 -21.52 6.73
CA LEU A 269 9.87 -21.06 5.48
C LEU A 269 10.67 -22.15 4.76
N ARG A 270 11.10 -23.18 5.48
CA ARG A 270 11.82 -24.33 4.93
C ARG A 270 10.92 -25.50 4.53
N SER A 271 9.67 -25.51 4.96
CA SER A 271 8.71 -26.57 4.63
C SER A 271 8.48 -26.64 3.12
N SER A 272 8.44 -27.85 2.54
CA SER A 272 8.13 -28.05 1.12
C SER A 272 6.69 -27.66 0.77
N ASP A 273 5.79 -27.76 1.75
CA ASP A 273 4.36 -27.56 1.53
C ASP A 273 3.98 -26.09 1.70
N GLN A 274 4.69 -25.39 2.59
CA GLN A 274 4.33 -24.03 3.00
C GLN A 274 5.38 -22.98 2.65
N GLY A 275 6.66 -23.35 2.70
CA GLY A 275 7.83 -22.48 2.60
C GLY A 275 8.38 -22.28 1.20
N ILE A 276 9.53 -21.63 1.11
CA ILE A 276 10.19 -21.27 -0.16
C ILE A 276 11.35 -22.20 -0.53
N GLU A 277 11.73 -23.11 0.38
CA GLU A 277 12.82 -24.06 0.16
C GLU A 277 12.29 -25.47 -0.16
N PRO A 278 12.89 -26.19 -1.13
CA PRO A 278 12.45 -27.54 -1.51
C PRO A 278 12.94 -28.67 -0.58
N SER A 279 13.64 -28.36 0.52
CA SER A 279 14.31 -29.36 1.37
C SER A 279 13.90 -29.27 2.83
N SER A 280 13.53 -30.41 3.44
CA SER A 280 13.08 -30.49 4.83
C SER A 280 14.19 -30.23 5.86
N GLY A 281 13.79 -29.63 6.99
CA GLY A 281 14.49 -29.64 8.28
C GLY A 281 15.53 -28.53 8.47
N CYS A 282 15.24 -27.60 9.38
CA CYS A 282 16.30 -27.05 10.23
C CYS A 282 16.46 -28.02 11.41
N THR A 283 17.68 -28.46 11.74
CA THR A 283 17.90 -29.25 12.95
C THR A 283 17.91 -28.32 14.17
N PHE A 284 16.72 -27.97 14.65
CA PHE A 284 16.55 -27.31 15.95
C PHE A 284 16.10 -28.35 16.97
N ALA A 285 16.87 -28.52 18.04
CA ALA A 285 16.55 -29.49 19.08
C ALA A 285 15.18 -29.17 19.72
N GLY A 286 14.20 -30.06 19.56
CA GLY A 286 13.00 -30.12 20.39
C GLY A 286 11.72 -29.43 19.86
N LEU A 287 11.60 -29.15 18.56
CA LEU A 287 10.36 -28.59 17.99
C LEU A 287 9.88 -29.40 16.77
N ASP A 288 8.98 -30.36 17.01
CA ASP A 288 8.20 -31.07 15.98
C ASP A 288 6.97 -30.24 15.56
N CYS A 289 7.15 -28.96 15.19
CA CYS A 289 6.02 -28.09 14.86
C CYS A 289 5.56 -28.16 13.38
N CYS A 290 6.13 -29.02 12.55
CA CYS A 290 5.62 -29.29 11.20
C CYS A 290 5.95 -30.72 10.77
N PRO A 291 4.97 -31.55 10.35
CA PRO A 291 5.26 -32.69 9.47
C PRO A 291 5.85 -32.24 8.13
#